data_AF-A0A1G0R4S8-F1
#
_entry.id   AF-A0A1G0R4S8-F1
#
_cell.length_a   1.000
_cell.length_b   1.000
_cell.length_c   1.000
_cell.angle_alpha   90.00
_cell.angle_beta   90.00
_cell.angle_gamma   90.00
#
_symmetry.space_group_name_H-M   'P 1'
#
loop_
_entity.id
_entity.type
_entity.pdbx_description
1 polymer ?
#
loop_
_entity_poly.entity_id
_entity_poly.type
_entity_poly.pdbx_seq_one_letter_code
_entity_poly.pdbx_strand_id
1 'polypeptide(L)'
;MKDELFSDLVKSVREGGAILRGERRPSRVFSVDGPNIKRIRSGYKLSQGQFAALLGISTGTLRNWEQGRRSPEGAARVLLLVAAKHPQAVWDVVKNNSTRKRLASQSSKTKRNIRT
;
A
#
# COMPACT_ATOMS: atom_id res chain seq x y z
N MET A 1 27.76 -2.53 28.99
CA MET A 1 27.48 -1.78 27.75
C MET A 1 28.65 -0.84 27.54
N LYS A 2 29.10 -0.57 26.30
CA LYS A 2 30.21 0.37 26.09
C LYS A 2 29.69 1.78 26.35
N ASP A 3 30.28 2.51 27.29
CA ASP A 3 29.84 3.87 27.67
C ASP A 3 29.84 4.83 26.47
N GLU A 4 30.75 4.62 25.53
CA GLU A 4 30.80 5.32 24.24
C GLU A 4 29.50 5.19 23.45
N LEU A 5 28.96 3.96 23.30
CA LEU A 5 27.72 3.72 22.55
C LEU A 5 26.53 4.43 23.20
N PHE A 6 26.47 4.42 24.54
CA PHE A 6 25.43 5.13 25.28
C PHE A 6 25.52 6.64 25.04
N SER A 7 26.74 7.19 25.11
CA SER A 7 26.98 8.62 24.88
C SER A 7 26.59 9.06 23.47
N ASP A 8 26.89 8.23 22.46
CA ASP A 8 26.57 8.49 21.05
C ASP A 8 25.06 8.44 20.79
N LEU A 9 24.34 7.53 21.45
CA LEU A 9 22.88 7.45 21.39
C LEU A 9 22.24 8.70 22.01
N VAL A 10 22.67 9.10 23.21
CA VAL A 10 22.17 10.31 23.88
C VAL A 10 22.43 11.55 23.02
N LYS A 11 23.62 11.65 22.42
CA LYS A 11 23.95 12.72 21.48
C LYS A 11 22.97 12.73 20.30
N SER A 12 22.82 11.61 19.60
CA SER A 12 21.94 11.49 18.43
C SER A 12 20.48 11.87 18.73
N VAL A 13 19.95 11.49 19.89
CA VAL A 13 18.58 11.86 20.31
C VAL A 13 18.45 13.37 20.54
N ARG A 14 19.45 14.01 21.18
CA ARG A 14 19.47 15.47 21.36
C ARG A 14 19.53 16.20 20.02
N GLU A 15 20.34 15.71 19.09
CA GLU A 15 20.43 16.25 17.74
C GLU A 15 19.09 16.14 17.01
N GLY A 16 18.41 14.99 17.11
CA GLY A 16 17.07 14.79 16.56
C GLY A 16 16.03 15.76 17.15
N GLY A 17 16.07 16.00 18.47
CA GLY A 17 15.19 16.96 19.12
C GLY A 17 15.40 18.40 18.63
N ALA A 18 16.66 18.84 18.48
CA ALA A 18 16.98 20.17 17.94
C ALA A 18 16.54 20.33 16.48
N ILE A 19 16.65 19.27 15.68
CA ILE A 19 16.14 19.25 14.31
C ILE A 19 14.61 19.41 14.29
N LEU A 20 13.88 18.67 15.13
CA LEU A 20 12.42 18.75 15.19
C LEU A 20 11.91 20.14 15.64
N ARG A 21 12.65 20.84 16.50
CA ARG A 21 12.34 22.21 16.94
C ARG A 21 12.79 23.30 15.95
N GLY A 22 13.48 22.94 14.87
CA GLY A 22 14.01 23.89 13.88
C GLY A 22 15.26 24.64 14.31
N GLU A 23 15.85 24.27 15.46
CA GLU A 23 17.09 24.87 16.01
C GLU A 23 18.34 24.38 15.27
N ARG A 24 18.25 23.24 14.58
CA ARG A 24 19.35 22.65 13.80
C ARG A 24 18.85 22.13 12.45
N ARG A 25 19.65 22.32 11.39
CA ARG A 25 19.35 21.74 10.08
C ARG A 25 19.71 20.25 10.05
N PRO A 26 18.84 19.37 9.50
CA PRO A 26 19.19 17.97 9.24
C PRO A 26 20.39 17.86 8.30
N SER A 27 21.25 16.86 8.50
CA SER A 27 22.35 16.56 7.57
C SER A 27 21.85 16.06 6.21
N ARG A 28 20.68 15.42 6.18
CA ARG A 28 19.99 14.97 4.96
C ARG A 28 18.48 14.93 5.20
N VAL A 29 17.72 15.28 4.17
CA VAL A 29 16.26 15.17 4.15
C VAL A 29 15.86 14.17 3.07
N PHE A 30 14.99 13.23 3.42
CA PHE A 30 14.33 12.36 2.47
C PHE A 30 12.86 12.76 2.40
N SER A 31 12.43 13.36 1.29
CA SER A 31 11.01 13.54 1.03
C SER A 31 10.42 12.22 0.60
N VAL A 32 9.51 11.66 1.40
CA VAL A 32 8.69 10.52 0.96
C VAL A 32 7.56 11.08 0.11
N ASP A 33 7.88 11.44 -1.13
CA ASP A 33 6.92 11.93 -2.11
C ASP A 33 6.13 10.76 -2.68
N GLY A 34 5.08 10.36 -1.97
CA GLY A 34 4.17 9.31 -2.40
C GLY A 34 2.88 9.30 -1.61
N PRO A 35 1.76 8.85 -2.21
CA PRO A 35 0.54 8.60 -1.45
C PRO A 35 0.86 7.68 -0.27
N ASN A 36 0.37 7.98 0.93
CA ASN A 36 0.56 7.08 2.07
C ASN A 36 -0.29 5.82 1.86
N ILE A 37 0.33 4.79 1.28
CA ILE A 37 -0.34 3.57 0.80
C ILE A 37 -1.01 2.83 1.96
N LYS A 38 -0.35 2.80 3.12
CA LYS A 38 -0.90 2.22 4.34
C LYS A 38 -2.18 2.95 4.77
N ARG A 39 -2.20 4.28 4.68
CA ARG A 39 -3.38 5.10 4.98
C ARG A 39 -4.50 4.84 3.97
N ILE A 40 -4.19 4.76 2.67
CA ILE A 40 -5.16 4.43 1.62
C ILE A 40 -5.81 3.07 1.95
N ARG A 41 -5.01 2.03 2.16
CA ARG A 41 -5.52 0.69 2.51
C ARG A 41 -6.39 0.71 3.76
N SER A 42 -5.95 1.39 4.82
CA SER A 42 -6.72 1.48 6.06
C SER A 42 -8.09 2.15 5.84
N GLY A 43 -8.19 3.10 4.90
CA GLY A 43 -9.47 3.69 4.49
C GLY A 43 -10.45 2.68 3.88
N TYR A 44 -9.94 1.62 3.24
CA TYR A 44 -10.74 0.51 2.72
C TYR A 44 -11.10 -0.54 3.80
N LYS A 45 -10.53 -0.44 5.01
CA LYS A 45 -10.69 -1.43 6.11
C LYS A 45 -10.31 -2.86 5.69
N LEU A 46 -9.30 -2.98 4.82
CA LEU A 46 -8.83 -4.27 4.30
C LEU A 46 -7.46 -4.66 4.90
N SER A 47 -7.23 -5.96 5.01
CA SER A 47 -5.89 -6.50 5.28
C SER A 47 -4.95 -6.25 4.10
N GLN A 48 -3.63 -6.37 4.31
CA GLN A 48 -2.65 -6.28 3.22
C GLN A 48 -2.96 -7.30 2.11
N GLY A 49 -3.38 -8.52 2.47
CA GLY A 49 -3.78 -9.56 1.54
C GLY A 49 -4.94 -9.15 0.63
N GLN A 50 -6.02 -8.68 1.25
CA GLN A 50 -7.23 -8.29 0.53
C GLN A 50 -7.00 -7.08 -0.36
N PHE A 51 -6.26 -6.07 0.12
CA PHE A 51 -5.98 -4.88 -0.67
C PHE A 51 -5.03 -5.16 -1.84
N ALA A 52 -4.03 -6.02 -1.65
CA ALA A 52 -3.15 -6.47 -2.73
C ALA A 52 -3.94 -7.22 -3.81
N ALA A 53 -4.86 -8.12 -3.40
CA ALA A 53 -5.75 -8.83 -4.33
C ALA A 53 -6.67 -7.87 -5.10
N LEU A 54 -7.20 -6.85 -4.43
CA LEU A 54 -8.03 -5.80 -5.05
C LEU A 54 -7.27 -5.01 -6.12
N LEU A 55 -5.98 -4.74 -5.90
CA LEU A 55 -5.11 -4.07 -6.87
C LEU A 55 -4.48 -5.02 -7.90
N GLY A 56 -4.66 -6.33 -7.76
CA GLY A 56 -4.07 -7.33 -8.65
C GLY A 56 -2.55 -7.49 -8.51
N ILE A 57 -1.99 -7.24 -7.32
CA ILE A 57 -0.55 -7.36 -7.04
C ILE A 57 -0.27 -8.35 -5.90
N SER A 58 0.99 -8.75 -5.74
CA SER A 58 1.39 -9.61 -4.61
C SER A 58 1.40 -8.84 -3.29
N THR A 59 1.14 -9.55 -2.19
CA THR A 59 1.22 -8.99 -0.83
C THR A 59 2.63 -8.48 -0.50
N GLY A 60 3.66 -9.15 -1.01
CA GLY A 60 5.06 -8.72 -0.91
C GLY A 60 5.29 -7.37 -1.59
N THR A 61 4.68 -7.13 -2.76
CA THR A 61 4.77 -5.84 -3.46
C THR A 61 4.15 -4.72 -2.62
N LEU A 62 2.92 -4.92 -2.14
CA LEU A 62 2.25 -3.96 -1.28
C LEU A 62 3.04 -3.70 0.01
N ARG A 63 3.60 -4.74 0.63
CA ARG A 63 4.43 -4.61 1.84
C ARG A 63 5.69 -3.79 1.58
N ASN A 64 6.41 -4.05 0.48
CA ASN A 64 7.60 -3.29 0.10
C ASN A 64 7.28 -1.81 -0.10
N TRP A 65 6.12 -1.52 -0.69
CA TRP A 65 5.63 -0.16 -0.84
C TRP A 65 5.24 0.51 0.49
N GLU A 66 4.46 -0.17 1.34
CA GLU A 66 4.06 0.38 2.65
C GLU A 66 5.26 0.61 3.60
N GLN A 67 6.33 -0.16 3.44
CA GLN A 67 7.58 -0.03 4.20
C GLN A 67 8.58 0.96 3.56
N GLY A 68 8.28 1.52 2.39
CA GLY A 68 9.19 2.42 1.67
C GLY A 68 10.45 1.74 1.10
N ARG A 69 10.50 0.41 1.03
CA ARG A 69 11.60 -0.34 0.39
C ARG A 69 11.60 -0.19 -1.14
N ARG A 70 10.42 0.08 -1.70
CA ARG A 70 10.18 0.37 -3.12
C ARG A 70 9.07 1.42 -3.22
N SER A 71 9.02 2.13 -4.34
CA SER A 71 7.93 3.08 -4.64
C SER A 71 7.06 2.56 -5.78
N PRO A 72 5.74 2.79 -5.76
CA PRO A 72 4.90 2.56 -6.93
C PRO A 72 5.21 3.60 -8.01
N GLU A 73 5.28 3.17 -9.25
CA GLU A 73 5.58 4.03 -10.41
C GLU A 73 4.51 3.89 -11.50
N GLY A 74 4.50 4.85 -12.43
CA GLY A 74 3.60 4.83 -13.59
C GLY A 74 2.13 4.60 -13.23
N ALA A 75 1.51 3.61 -13.87
CA ALA A 75 0.10 3.27 -13.68
C ALA A 75 -0.25 2.89 -12.24
N ALA A 76 0.66 2.23 -11.50
CA ALA A 76 0.39 1.84 -10.12
C ALA A 76 0.23 3.07 -9.20
N ARG A 77 1.06 4.10 -9.39
CA ARG A 77 0.96 5.36 -8.66
C ARG A 77 -0.37 6.06 -8.95
N VAL A 78 -0.76 6.13 -10.22
CA VAL A 78 -2.03 6.73 -10.64
C VAL A 78 -3.22 5.97 -10.05
N LEU A 79 -3.21 4.63 -10.12
CA LEU A 79 -4.28 3.80 -9.56
C LEU A 79 -4.42 3.99 -8.04
N LEU A 80 -3.31 4.08 -7.30
CA LEU A 80 -3.34 4.36 -5.86
C LEU A 80 -3.92 5.75 -5.56
N LEU A 81 -3.62 6.76 -6.38
CA LEU A 81 -4.21 8.09 -6.24
C LEU A 81 -5.72 8.10 -6.54
N VAL A 82 -6.15 7.36 -7.57
CA VAL A 82 -7.58 7.16 -7.86
C VAL A 82 -8.26 6.43 -6.71
N ALA A 83 -7.65 5.36 -6.17
CA ALA A 83 -8.18 4.64 -5.01
C ALA A 83 -8.30 5.55 -3.78
N ALA A 84 -7.37 6.49 -3.60
CA ALA A 84 -7.43 7.45 -2.50
C ALA A 84 -8.56 8.48 -2.67
N LYS A 85 -8.76 9.01 -3.89
CA LYS A 85 -9.72 10.08 -4.16
C LYS A 85 -11.14 9.59 -4.45
N HIS A 86 -11.26 8.44 -5.11
CA HIS A 86 -12.50 7.90 -5.66
C HIS A 86 -12.65 6.41 -5.33
N PRO A 87 -12.84 6.04 -4.04
CA PRO A 87 -12.84 4.65 -3.63
C PRO A 87 -13.99 3.82 -4.23
N GLN A 88 -15.14 4.45 -4.51
CA GLN A 88 -16.30 3.78 -5.12
C GLN A 88 -16.01 3.27 -6.54
N ALA A 89 -15.28 4.05 -7.35
CA ALA A 89 -14.91 3.64 -8.71
C ALA A 89 -14.12 2.32 -8.70
N VAL A 90 -13.26 2.13 -7.70
CA VAL A 90 -12.51 0.87 -7.54
C VAL A 90 -13.44 -0.28 -7.15
N TRP A 91 -14.37 -0.04 -6.22
CA TRP A 91 -15.34 -1.06 -5.80
C TRP A 91 -16.28 -1.48 -6.93
N ASP A 92 -16.73 -0.54 -7.76
CA ASP A 92 -17.62 -0.82 -8.87
C ASP A 92 -16.95 -1.75 -9.89
N VAL A 93 -15.69 -1.50 -10.22
CA VAL A 93 -14.90 -2.36 -11.12
C VAL A 93 -14.76 -3.78 -10.55
N VAL A 94 -14.45 -3.91 -9.25
CA VAL A 94 -14.25 -5.22 -8.61
C VAL A 94 -15.55 -6.01 -8.50
N LYS A 95 -16.64 -5.39 -8.03
CA LYS A 95 -17.96 -6.06 -7.88
C LYS A 95 -18.48 -6.58 -9.21
N ASN A 96 -18.34 -5.80 -10.28
CA ASN A 96 -18.80 -6.18 -11.61
C ASN A 96 -18.04 -7.40 -12.16
N ASN A 97 -16.74 -7.50 -11.89
CA ASN A 97 -15.93 -8.66 -12.28
C ASN A 97 -16.30 -9.94 -11.52
N SER A 98 -16.63 -9.85 -10.23
CA SER A 98 -17.14 -10.99 -9.45
C SER A 98 -18.45 -11.54 -10.01
N THR A 99 -19.36 -10.64 -10.39
CA THR A 99 -20.65 -10.99 -11.01
C THR A 99 -20.46 -11.71 -12.34
N ARG A 100 -19.61 -11.18 -13.24
CA ARG A 100 -19.31 -11.81 -14.53
C ARG A 100 -18.66 -13.19 -14.39
N LYS A 101 -17.69 -13.34 -13.49
CA LYS A 101 -17.05 -14.65 -13.23
C LYS A 101 -18.05 -15.71 -12.77
N ARG A 102 -19.04 -15.32 -11.95
CA ARG A 102 -20.10 -16.23 -11.47
C ARG A 102 -21.04 -16.66 -12.60
N LEU A 103 -21.45 -15.73 -13.46
CA LEU A 103 -22.31 -16.03 -14.62
C LEU A 103 -21.61 -16.95 -15.63
N ALA A 104 -20.32 -16.70 -15.92
CA ALA A 104 -19.53 -17.54 -16.81
C ALA A 104 -19.33 -18.97 -16.28
N SER A 105 -19.12 -19.15 -14.98
CA SER A 105 -18.93 -20.49 -14.40
C SER A 105 -20.22 -21.31 -14.34
N GLN A 106 -21.38 -20.66 -14.19
CA GLN A 106 -22.70 -21.31 -14.24
C GLN A 106 -23.05 -21.79 -15.66
N SER A 107 -22.84 -20.95 -16.69
CA SER A 107 -23.09 -21.33 -18.09
C SER A 107 -22.23 -22.52 -18.54
N SER A 108 -20.99 -22.60 -18.04
CA SER A 108 -20.05 -23.68 -18.33
C SER A 108 -20.46 -25.04 -17.74
N LYS A 109 -21.12 -25.04 -16.57
CA LYS A 109 -21.66 -26.26 -15.94
C LYS A 109 -22.93 -26.74 -16.66
N THR A 110 -23.81 -25.82 -17.06
CA THR A 110 -25.04 -26.15 -17.81
C THR A 110 -24.74 -26.80 -19.15
N LYS A 111 -23.72 -26.35 -19.89
CA LYS A 111 -23.33 -26.96 -21.18
C LYS A 111 -22.68 -28.35 -21.05
N ARG A 112 -22.13 -28.72 -19.89
CA ARG A 112 -21.59 -30.08 -19.66
C ARG A 112 -22.68 -31.11 -19.36
N ASN A 113 -23.79 -30.70 -18.74
CA ASN A 113 -24.88 -31.60 -18.35
C ASN A 113 -25.82 -32.00 -19.50
N ILE A 114 -25.70 -31.39 -20.68
CA ILE A 114 -26.56 -31.64 -21.86
C ILE A 114 -25.83 -32.53 -22.89
N ARG A 115 -24.58 -32.94 -22.61
CA ARG A 115 -23.71 -33.68 -23.55
C ARG A 115 -23.58 -35.19 -23.24
N THR A 116 -24.50 -35.76 -22.48
CA THR A 116 -24.64 -37.20 -22.18
C THR A 116 -26.03 -37.65 -22.58
#